data_AF-A0A6L8LRT9-F1
#
_entry.id   AF-A0A6L8LRT9-F1
#
_cell.length_a   1.000
_cell.length_b   1.000
_cell.length_c   1.000
_cell.angle_alpha   90.00
_cell.angle_beta   90.00
_cell.angle_gamma   90.00
#
_symmetry.space_group_name_H-M   'P 1'
#
loop_
_entity.id
_entity.type
_entity.pdbx_description
1 polymer ?
#
loop_
_entity_poly.entity_id
_entity_poly.type
_entity_poly.pdbx_seq_one_letter_code
_entity_poly.pdbx_strand_id
1 'polypeptide(L)'
;MWITDIYDGVGNFAHGGVQGCCKSSNVGIGIPVAIQGSWESGRGSGYWADEWKKRWKPEWGDYEKIYDKKWYRINDVIDSVLAKEKIETITNYYKNHKANPAMQVLVDGPKIMVLYKYSCNSSRPQNDCTVRDNADPNGWVKPTPFSKLGYSTSVVLYEGMGEISDKPFEG
;
A
#
# COMPACT_ATOMS: atom_id res chain seq x y z
N MET A 1 0.95 -10.27 5.12
CA MET A 1 -0.08 -9.32 5.61
C MET A 1 -1.36 -9.60 4.85
N TRP A 2 -2.49 -9.43 5.51
CA TRP A 2 -3.82 -9.80 5.05
C TRP A 2 -4.76 -8.62 5.24
N ILE A 3 -5.65 -8.41 4.27
CA ILE A 3 -6.79 -7.50 4.41
C ILE A 3 -8.04 -8.33 4.17
N THR A 4 -9.02 -8.19 5.06
CA THR A 4 -10.35 -8.80 4.89
C THR A 4 -11.36 -7.75 4.47
N ASP A 5 -12.38 -8.17 3.71
CA ASP A 5 -13.52 -7.33 3.33
C ASP A 5 -14.81 -7.72 4.06
N ILE A 6 -15.87 -6.92 3.84
CA ILE A 6 -17.19 -7.13 4.45
C ILE A 6 -17.90 -8.44 4.03
N TYR A 7 -17.36 -9.18 3.06
CA TYR A 7 -17.88 -10.46 2.57
C TYR A 7 -16.94 -11.62 2.94
N ASP A 8 -16.04 -11.42 3.91
CA ASP A 8 -15.00 -12.36 4.32
C ASP A 8 -14.00 -12.71 3.20
N GLY A 9 -13.93 -11.90 2.15
CA GLY A 9 -12.90 -11.99 1.11
C GLY A 9 -11.53 -11.63 1.67
N VAL A 10 -10.51 -12.43 1.35
CA VAL A 10 -9.15 -12.26 1.88
C VAL A 10 -8.16 -11.89 0.79
N GLY A 11 -7.51 -10.73 0.96
CA GLY A 11 -6.37 -10.30 0.17
C GLY A 11 -5.05 -10.60 0.85
N ASN A 12 -4.17 -11.38 0.22
CA ASN A 12 -2.79 -11.53 0.70
C ASN A 12 -1.86 -10.51 0.06
N PHE A 13 -1.08 -9.85 0.90
CA PHE A 13 0.09 -9.07 0.54
C PHE A 13 1.33 -9.81 1.03
N ALA A 14 2.05 -10.45 0.09
CA ALA A 14 3.30 -11.13 0.35
C ALA A 14 4.33 -10.13 0.90
N HIS A 15 4.89 -10.42 2.07
CA HIS A 15 5.98 -9.63 2.67
C HIS A 15 7.20 -10.51 2.91
N GLY A 16 8.20 -10.37 2.05
CA GLY A 16 9.61 -10.37 2.47
C GLY A 16 10.05 -8.92 2.74
N GLY A 17 11.23 -8.72 3.34
CA GLY A 17 11.67 -7.43 3.90
C GLY A 17 11.46 -6.20 3.01
N VAL A 18 11.15 -5.10 3.68
CA VAL A 18 10.84 -3.79 3.12
C VAL A 18 12.07 -2.90 3.25
N GLN A 19 12.68 -2.51 2.11
CA GLN A 19 13.73 -1.49 2.07
C GLN A 19 13.18 -0.25 1.36
N GLY A 20 12.75 0.73 2.15
CA GLY A 20 12.07 1.93 1.66
C GLY A 20 10.67 1.67 1.09
N CYS A 21 10.01 2.74 0.65
CA CYS A 21 8.74 2.71 -0.09
C CYS A 21 8.90 1.96 -1.44
N CYS A 22 8.02 1.11 -1.97
CA CYS A 22 6.62 0.76 -1.68
C CYS A 22 6.30 -0.59 -2.39
N LYS A 23 5.71 -1.61 -1.72
CA LYS A 23 5.27 -2.87 -2.38
C LYS A 23 3.74 -2.91 -2.56
N SER A 24 3.25 -2.99 -3.80
CA SER A 24 1.81 -3.07 -4.11
C SER A 24 1.38 -4.46 -4.58
N SER A 25 0.20 -4.93 -4.18
CA SER A 25 -0.47 -6.09 -4.77
C SER A 25 -1.89 -5.69 -5.16
N ASN A 26 -2.32 -5.95 -6.40
CA ASN A 26 -3.71 -5.71 -6.80
C ASN A 26 -4.57 -6.81 -6.19
N VAL A 27 -5.43 -6.46 -5.23
CA VAL A 27 -6.38 -7.41 -4.65
C VAL A 27 -7.78 -7.05 -5.13
N GLY A 28 -8.46 -8.01 -5.75
CA GLY A 28 -9.89 -7.93 -6.09
C GLY A 28 -10.77 -8.23 -4.88
N ILE A 29 -10.55 -7.52 -3.77
CA ILE A 29 -11.45 -7.56 -2.60
C ILE A 29 -12.41 -6.38 -2.63
N GLY A 30 -13.53 -6.53 -1.94
CA GLY A 30 -14.55 -5.50 -1.78
C GLY A 30 -14.12 -4.39 -0.82
N ILE A 31 -15.04 -3.96 0.02
CA ILE A 31 -14.82 -2.88 0.99
C ILE A 31 -14.02 -3.45 2.17
N PRO A 32 -12.80 -2.94 2.46
CA PRO A 32 -11.97 -3.50 3.51
C PRO A 32 -12.54 -3.22 4.90
N VAL A 33 -12.38 -4.17 5.82
CA VAL A 33 -12.88 -4.08 7.20
C VAL A 33 -11.79 -4.33 8.25
N ALA A 34 -10.73 -5.07 7.92
CA ALA A 34 -9.61 -5.27 8.83
C ALA A 34 -8.29 -5.49 8.09
N ILE A 35 -7.19 -5.27 8.81
CA ILE A 35 -5.82 -5.50 8.35
C ILE A 35 -5.02 -6.21 9.43
N GLN A 36 -4.34 -7.30 9.04
CA GLN A 36 -3.53 -8.08 9.96
C GLN A 36 -2.24 -8.58 9.30
N GLY A 37 -1.13 -8.52 10.00
CA GLY A 37 0.08 -9.25 9.60
C GLY A 37 1.34 -8.70 10.22
N SER A 38 2.44 -9.39 9.95
CA SER A 38 3.77 -8.99 10.38
C SER A 38 4.71 -8.79 9.18
N TRP A 39 5.72 -7.94 9.38
CA TRP A 39 6.81 -7.69 8.43
C TRP A 39 8.09 -7.33 9.17
N GLU A 40 9.21 -7.20 8.46
CA GLU A 40 10.50 -6.81 9.02
C GLU A 40 11.12 -5.68 8.21
N SER A 41 11.90 -4.81 8.86
CA SER A 41 12.75 -3.84 8.17
C SER A 41 13.87 -4.55 7.43
N GLY A 42 14.29 -3.97 6.30
CA GLY A 42 15.50 -4.37 5.57
C GLY A 42 15.23 -5.05 4.23
N ARG A 43 16.28 -5.61 3.62
CA ARG A 43 16.24 -6.25 2.29
C ARG A 43 15.73 -7.71 2.32
N GLY A 44 15.01 -8.07 3.38
CA GLY A 44 14.51 -9.41 3.65
C GLY A 44 15.45 -10.23 4.52
N SER A 45 14.89 -11.17 5.26
CA SER A 45 15.60 -12.28 5.90
C SER A 45 15.83 -13.43 4.92
N GLY A 46 16.73 -14.34 5.27
CA GLY A 46 17.04 -15.53 4.48
C GLY A 46 17.97 -15.24 3.29
N TYR A 47 17.82 -16.01 2.21
CA TYR A 47 18.75 -16.05 1.07
C TYR A 47 19.18 -14.67 0.54
N TRP A 48 18.26 -13.70 0.47
CA TRP A 48 18.57 -12.36 -0.03
C TRP A 48 19.42 -11.53 0.93
N ALA A 49 19.28 -11.72 2.25
CA ALA A 49 20.15 -11.07 3.23
C ALA A 49 21.61 -11.53 3.04
N ASP A 50 21.81 -12.83 2.86
CA ASP A 50 23.13 -13.43 2.67
C ASP A 50 23.76 -12.97 1.36
N GLU A 51 22.99 -12.93 0.28
CA GLU A 51 23.45 -12.40 -1.02
C GLU A 51 23.81 -10.91 -0.94
N TRP A 52 23.06 -10.12 -0.18
CA TRP A 52 23.39 -8.69 0.01
C TRP A 52 24.63 -8.49 0.88
N LYS A 53 24.80 -9.29 1.93
CA LYS A 53 25.99 -9.25 2.78
C LYS A 53 27.27 -9.57 1.99
N LYS A 54 27.22 -10.54 1.06
CA LYS A 54 28.33 -10.84 0.14
C LYS A 54 28.69 -9.68 -0.79
N ARG A 55 27.69 -8.89 -1.20
CA ARG A 55 27.85 -7.76 -2.14
C ARG A 55 28.14 -6.43 -1.44
N TRP A 56 28.13 -6.43 -0.11
CA TRP A 56 28.32 -5.22 0.67
C TRP A 56 29.75 -4.70 0.56
N LYS A 57 29.89 -3.39 0.39
CA LYS A 57 31.20 -2.75 0.34
C LYS A 57 31.43 -1.95 1.62
N PRO A 58 32.64 -2.00 2.21
CA PRO A 58 32.97 -1.23 3.42
C PRO A 58 32.71 0.28 3.26
N GLU A 59 32.86 0.82 2.04
CA GLU A 59 32.58 2.22 1.70
C GLU A 59 31.10 2.63 1.83
N TRP A 60 30.17 1.67 1.93
CA TRP A 60 28.74 1.93 2.16
C TRP A 60 28.38 2.04 3.64
N GLY A 61 29.35 1.84 4.54
CA GLY A 61 29.17 1.86 5.98
C GLY A 61 29.07 0.47 6.60
N ASP A 62 28.78 0.44 7.89
CA ASP A 62 28.66 -0.79 8.66
C ASP A 62 27.33 -1.50 8.35
N TYR A 63 27.42 -2.67 7.72
CA TYR A 63 26.26 -3.48 7.33
C TYR A 63 25.33 -3.74 8.51
N GLU A 64 25.88 -4.09 9.68
CA GLU A 64 25.09 -4.47 10.86
C GLU A 64 24.44 -3.26 11.52
N LYS A 65 25.04 -2.06 11.42
CA LYS A 65 24.43 -0.81 11.92
C LYS A 65 23.40 -0.21 10.97
N ILE A 66 23.58 -0.39 9.67
CA ILE A 66 22.61 0.07 8.65
C ILE A 66 21.41 -0.89 8.60
N TYR A 67 21.61 -2.14 8.99
CA TYR A 67 20.59 -3.15 9.10
C TYR A 67 20.00 -3.21 10.52
N ASP A 68 19.45 -2.09 11.02
CA ASP A 68 18.65 -2.08 12.26
C ASP A 68 17.35 -2.87 12.02
N LYS A 69 17.48 -4.19 12.18
CA LYS A 69 16.42 -5.14 11.93
C LYS A 69 15.35 -4.97 13.01
N LYS A 70 14.20 -4.48 12.59
CA LYS A 70 12.98 -4.33 13.37
C LYS A 70 11.95 -5.28 12.81
N TRP A 71 11.13 -5.80 13.70
CA TRP A 71 9.93 -6.54 13.35
C TRP A 71 8.75 -5.65 13.62
N TYR A 72 7.76 -5.76 12.75
CA TYR A 72 6.54 -5.00 12.81
C TYR A 72 5.33 -5.92 12.77
N ARG A 73 4.26 -5.53 13.45
CA ARG A 73 2.98 -6.22 13.42
C ARG A 73 1.84 -5.22 13.40
N ILE A 74 0.82 -5.52 12.61
CA ILE A 74 -0.45 -4.81 12.61
C ILE A 74 -1.57 -5.80 12.87
N ASN A 75 -2.53 -5.37 13.66
CA ASN A 75 -3.83 -6.00 13.81
C ASN A 75 -4.82 -4.88 14.13
N ASP A 76 -5.51 -4.39 13.11
CA ASP A 76 -6.36 -3.21 13.24
C ASP A 76 -7.64 -3.34 12.40
N VAL A 77 -8.63 -2.53 12.77
CA VAL A 77 -9.93 -2.42 12.11
C VAL A 77 -9.91 -1.24 11.14
N ILE A 78 -10.52 -1.43 9.98
CA ILE A 78 -10.71 -0.39 8.98
C ILE A 78 -12.16 0.08 9.05
N ASP A 79 -12.37 1.40 9.11
CA ASP A 79 -13.71 1.98 8.98
C ASP A 79 -14.27 1.69 7.58
N SER A 80 -15.06 0.63 7.49
CA SER A 80 -15.61 0.13 6.23
C SER A 80 -16.66 1.06 5.64
N VAL A 81 -17.35 1.86 6.47
CA VAL A 81 -18.33 2.84 6.01
C VAL A 81 -17.60 3.97 5.29
N LEU A 82 -16.59 4.57 5.93
CA LEU A 82 -15.78 5.61 5.32
C LEU A 82 -14.97 5.10 4.13
N ALA A 83 -14.45 3.86 4.20
CA ALA A 83 -13.74 3.24 3.08
C ALA A 83 -14.66 3.07 1.86
N LYS A 84 -15.91 2.64 2.07
CA LYS A 84 -16.92 2.54 1.00
C LYS A 84 -17.17 3.89 0.33
N GLU A 85 -17.43 4.93 1.11
CA GLU A 85 -17.68 6.29 0.58
C GLU A 85 -16.50 6.79 -0.27
N LYS A 86 -15.27 6.56 0.19
CA LYS A 86 -14.05 6.92 -0.55
C LYS A 86 -13.91 6.12 -1.86
N ILE A 87 -14.21 4.83 -1.84
CA ILE A 87 -14.20 3.96 -3.04
C ILE A 87 -15.25 4.45 -4.06
N GLU A 88 -16.46 4.76 -3.61
CA GLU A 88 -17.53 5.28 -4.46
C GLU A 88 -17.16 6.64 -5.05
N THR A 89 -16.53 7.52 -4.26
CA THR A 89 -16.04 8.82 -4.71
C THR A 89 -15.05 8.67 -5.86
N ILE A 90 -13.99 7.85 -5.72
CA ILE A 90 -13.00 7.69 -6.78
C ILE A 90 -13.54 6.90 -7.99
N THR A 91 -14.47 5.97 -7.77
CA THR A 91 -15.12 5.23 -8.87
C THR A 91 -15.99 6.12 -9.75
N ASN A 92 -16.59 7.16 -9.16
CA ASN A 92 -17.40 8.15 -9.87
C ASN A 92 -16.62 9.42 -10.26
N TYR A 93 -15.29 9.43 -10.08
CA TYR A 93 -14.49 10.63 -10.22
C TYR A 93 -14.42 11.16 -11.66
N TYR A 94 -14.29 10.26 -12.63
CA TYR A 94 -14.22 10.61 -14.05
C TYR A 94 -15.59 10.51 -14.74
N LYS A 95 -15.83 11.34 -15.77
CA LYS A 95 -17.09 11.36 -16.52
C LYS A 95 -17.34 10.01 -17.20
N ASN A 96 -16.43 9.61 -18.09
CA ASN A 96 -16.62 8.46 -18.97
C ASN A 96 -15.55 7.37 -18.83
N HIS A 97 -14.47 7.62 -18.08
CA HIS A 97 -13.39 6.65 -17.93
C HIS A 97 -13.71 5.54 -16.93
N LYS A 98 -13.47 4.30 -17.34
CA LYS A 98 -13.51 3.12 -16.47
C LYS A 98 -12.17 2.39 -16.56
N ALA A 99 -11.52 2.21 -15.41
CA ALA A 99 -10.34 1.37 -15.25
C ALA A 99 -10.59 0.31 -14.19
N ASN A 100 -9.80 -0.75 -14.26
CA ASN A 100 -9.72 -1.73 -13.18
C ASN A 100 -9.02 -1.06 -12.00
N PRO A 101 -9.73 -0.85 -10.88
CA PRO A 101 -9.11 -0.28 -9.70
C PRO A 101 -8.14 -1.27 -9.07
N ALA A 102 -7.22 -0.75 -8.27
CA ALA A 102 -6.24 -1.55 -7.56
C ALA A 102 -6.18 -1.11 -6.10
N MET A 103 -6.36 -2.04 -5.17
CA MET A 103 -5.95 -1.79 -3.79
C MET A 103 -4.42 -1.87 -3.71
N GLN A 104 -3.79 -0.97 -2.95
CA GLN A 104 -2.35 -0.95 -2.77
C GLN A 104 -2.03 -0.69 -1.30
N VAL A 105 -1.28 -1.57 -0.67
CA VAL A 105 -0.75 -1.35 0.68
C VAL A 105 0.61 -0.70 0.56
N LEU A 106 0.83 0.37 1.31
CA LEU A 106 2.13 1.01 1.47
C LEU A 106 2.61 0.80 2.90
N VAL A 107 3.91 0.52 3.03
CA VAL A 107 4.56 0.33 4.33
C VAL A 107 5.84 1.16 4.33
N ASP A 108 6.02 1.95 5.39
CA ASP A 108 7.22 2.75 5.65
C ASP A 108 7.58 2.64 7.13
N GLY A 109 8.53 1.75 7.44
CA GLY A 109 8.81 1.34 8.81
C GLY A 109 7.55 0.78 9.49
N PRO A 110 7.07 1.37 10.61
CA PRO A 110 5.81 1.00 11.24
C PRO A 110 4.57 1.57 10.53
N LYS A 111 4.71 2.63 9.71
CA LYS A 111 3.55 3.29 9.10
C LYS A 111 2.98 2.41 7.99
N ILE A 112 1.66 2.23 8.01
CA ILE A 112 0.91 1.53 6.96
C ILE A 112 -0.13 2.47 6.37
N MET A 113 -0.31 2.37 5.05
CA MET A 113 -1.45 2.97 4.35
C MET A 113 -2.10 1.94 3.43
N VAL A 114 -3.42 1.91 3.40
CA VAL A 114 -4.19 1.16 2.38
C VAL A 114 -4.79 2.18 1.42
N LEU A 115 -4.40 2.07 0.14
CA LEU A 115 -4.86 2.93 -0.94
C LEU A 115 -5.82 2.18 -1.84
N TYR A 116 -6.79 2.90 -2.39
CA TYR A 116 -7.56 2.46 -3.54
C TYR A 116 -7.20 3.35 -4.73
N LYS A 117 -6.59 2.75 -5.75
CA LYS A 117 -5.99 3.44 -6.89
C LYS A 117 -6.83 3.29 -8.14
N TYR A 118 -6.92 4.37 -8.90
CA TYR A 118 -7.49 4.44 -10.23
C TYR A 118 -6.47 5.02 -11.20
N SER A 119 -6.36 4.46 -12.41
CA SER A 119 -5.42 4.95 -13.41
C SER A 119 -6.15 5.49 -14.63
N CYS A 120 -5.81 6.71 -15.06
CA CYS A 120 -6.33 7.32 -16.29
C CYS A 120 -5.21 8.07 -17.02
N ASN A 121 -4.74 7.52 -18.15
CA ASN A 121 -3.69 8.13 -18.95
C ASN A 121 -4.30 8.99 -20.05
N SER A 122 -4.35 10.31 -19.86
CA SER A 122 -4.93 11.28 -20.81
C SER A 122 -4.17 11.38 -22.14
N SER A 123 -2.93 10.91 -22.21
CA SER A 123 -2.17 10.84 -23.47
C SER A 123 -2.69 9.74 -24.41
N ARG A 124 -3.59 8.87 -23.93
CA ARG A 124 -4.25 7.85 -24.75
C ARG A 124 -5.60 8.38 -25.24
N PRO A 125 -5.83 8.53 -26.55
CA PRO A 125 -7.05 9.12 -27.10
C PRO A 125 -8.36 8.45 -26.65
N GLN A 126 -8.31 7.17 -26.27
CA GLN A 126 -9.45 6.41 -25.79
C GLN A 126 -9.80 6.65 -24.31
N ASN A 127 -8.96 7.34 -23.55
CA ASN A 127 -9.18 7.60 -22.13
C ASN A 127 -9.74 9.01 -21.93
N ASP A 128 -10.99 9.10 -21.49
CA ASP A 128 -11.59 10.37 -21.06
C ASP A 128 -11.35 10.62 -19.57
N CYS A 129 -10.20 11.22 -19.25
CA CYS A 129 -9.84 11.60 -17.88
C CYS A 129 -10.51 12.90 -17.40
N THR A 130 -11.60 13.35 -18.03
CA THR A 130 -12.34 14.52 -17.57
C THR A 130 -13.01 14.22 -16.24
N VAL A 131 -12.68 15.01 -15.22
CA VAL A 131 -13.27 14.90 -13.87
C VAL A 131 -14.73 15.36 -13.91
N ARG A 132 -15.63 14.68 -13.19
CA ARG A 132 -17.01 15.14 -13.02
C ARG A 132 -17.07 16.41 -12.19
N ASP A 133 -18.07 17.24 -12.46
CA ASP A 133 -18.35 18.40 -11.62
C ASP A 133 -18.74 17.90 -10.22
N ASN A 134 -18.14 18.50 -9.19
CA ASN A 134 -18.31 18.08 -7.80
C ASN A 134 -18.01 16.58 -7.54
N ALA A 135 -17.07 16.00 -8.30
CA ALA A 135 -16.66 14.60 -8.18
C ALA A 135 -16.10 14.20 -6.80
N ASP A 136 -15.51 15.14 -6.08
CA ASP A 136 -14.82 14.91 -4.81
C ASP A 136 -15.01 16.10 -3.86
N PRO A 137 -16.21 16.29 -3.30
CA PRO A 137 -16.51 17.43 -2.42
C PRO A 137 -15.67 17.41 -1.14
N ASN A 138 -15.21 16.23 -0.72
CA ASN A 138 -14.41 16.04 0.49
C ASN A 138 -12.90 16.16 0.23
N GLY A 139 -12.47 16.27 -1.03
CA GLY A 139 -11.07 16.39 -1.41
C GLY A 139 -10.22 15.14 -1.12
N TRP A 140 -10.83 13.94 -1.09
CA TRP A 140 -10.18 12.67 -0.80
C TRP A 140 -9.29 12.15 -1.93
N VAL A 141 -9.64 12.43 -3.19
CA VAL A 141 -8.93 11.92 -4.36
C VAL A 141 -7.66 12.73 -4.56
N LYS A 142 -6.51 12.07 -4.43
CA LYS A 142 -5.18 12.67 -4.61
C LYS A 142 -4.39 11.94 -5.69
N PRO A 143 -3.36 12.56 -6.30
CA PRO A 143 -2.37 11.84 -7.08
C PRO A 143 -1.80 10.68 -6.26
N THR A 144 -1.64 9.51 -6.86
CA THR A 144 -1.11 8.34 -6.13
C THR A 144 0.31 8.63 -5.67
N PRO A 145 0.60 8.49 -4.36
CA PRO A 145 1.94 8.63 -3.84
C PRO A 145 2.93 7.72 -4.58
N PHE A 146 4.13 8.23 -4.84
CA PHE A 146 5.24 7.48 -5.47
C PHE A 146 4.94 6.92 -6.87
N SER A 147 3.90 7.41 -7.55
CA SER A 147 3.62 7.08 -8.95
C SER A 147 4.63 7.76 -9.87
N LYS A 148 5.46 6.97 -10.56
CA LYS A 148 6.44 7.48 -11.54
C LYS A 148 5.79 8.04 -12.81
N LEU A 149 4.54 7.66 -13.07
CA LEU A 149 3.88 7.92 -14.35
C LEU A 149 2.88 9.09 -14.29
N GLY A 150 2.54 9.57 -13.08
CA GLY A 150 1.69 10.76 -12.89
C GLY A 150 0.21 10.63 -13.31
N TYR A 151 -0.19 9.53 -13.96
CA TYR A 151 -1.56 9.36 -14.48
C TYR A 151 -2.52 8.62 -13.55
N SER A 152 -2.13 8.37 -12.30
CA SER A 152 -2.94 7.63 -11.34
C SER A 152 -3.35 8.49 -10.17
N THR A 153 -4.61 8.34 -9.77
CA THR A 153 -5.20 8.92 -8.58
C THR A 153 -5.51 7.83 -7.56
N SER A 154 -5.61 8.19 -6.29
CA SER A 154 -5.98 7.27 -5.22
C SER A 154 -6.71 7.98 -4.09
N VAL A 155 -7.47 7.21 -3.33
CA VAL A 155 -7.98 7.58 -2.01
C VAL A 155 -7.29 6.73 -0.96
N VAL A 156 -7.09 7.31 0.23
CA VAL A 156 -6.54 6.60 1.39
C VAL A 156 -7.69 6.00 2.18
N LEU A 157 -7.79 4.67 2.18
CA LEU A 157 -8.83 3.93 2.91
C LEU A 157 -8.48 3.79 4.39
N TYR A 158 -7.19 3.65 4.70
CA TYR A 158 -6.69 3.46 6.05
C TYR A 158 -5.27 4.02 6.18
N GLU A 159 -4.98 4.64 7.33
CA GLU A 159 -3.62 4.94 7.79
C GLU A 159 -3.49 4.46 9.23
N GLY A 160 -2.40 3.78 9.55
CA GLY A 160 -2.14 3.31 10.90
C GLY A 160 -0.67 3.06 11.17
N MET A 161 -0.38 2.70 12.42
CA MET A 161 0.97 2.40 12.89
C MET A 161 1.02 0.96 13.41
N GLY A 162 1.95 0.17 12.89
CA GLY A 162 2.27 -1.14 13.42
C GLY A 162 3.05 -1.06 14.72
N GLU A 163 2.87 -2.08 15.56
CA GLU A 163 3.73 -2.38 16.69
C GLU A 163 5.16 -2.62 16.21
N ILE A 164 6.15 -2.20 16.99
CA ILE A 164 7.58 -2.34 16.67
C ILE A 164 8.24 -3.22 17.72
N SER A 165 9.14 -4.11 17.29
CA SER A 165 9.92 -4.95 18.18
C SER A 165 11.36 -5.13 17.67
N ASP A 166 12.30 -5.27 18.60
CA ASP A 166 13.69 -5.66 18.35
C ASP A 166 13.85 -7.19 18.24
N LYS A 167 12.76 -7.94 18.38
CA LYS A 167 12.70 -9.40 18.23
C LYS A 167 11.48 -9.79 17.37
N PRO A 168 11.50 -10.94 16.69
CA PRO A 168 10.31 -11.45 16.00
C PRO A 168 9.11 -11.53 16.95
N PHE A 169 7.93 -11.16 16.46
CA PHE A 169 6.68 -11.42 17.19
C PHE A 169 6.45 -12.92 17.25
N GLU A 170 6.12 -13.42 18.44
CA GLU A 170 5.65 -14.81 18.61
C GLU A 170 4.30 -14.96 17.89
N GLY A 171 4.16 -16.08 17.16
CA GLY A 171 2.99 -16.40 16.34
C GLY A 171 2.06 -17.41 17.00
#